data_AF-A0A932HP26-F1
#
_entry.id   AF-A0A932HP26-F1
#
_cell.length_a   1.000
_cell.length_b   1.000
_cell.length_c   1.000
_cell.angle_alpha   90.00
_cell.angle_beta   90.00
_cell.angle_gamma   90.00
#
_symmetry.space_group_name_H-M   'P 1'
#
loop_
_entity.id
_entity.type
_entity.pdbx_description
1 polymer ?
#
loop_
_entity_poly.entity_id
_entity_poly.type
_entity_poly.pdbx_seq_one_letter_code
_entity_poly.pdbx_strand_id
1 'polypeptide(L)'
;MLKNPFLFFLTLCLLPALPVQAQISEDEAIQYVKRLSPSALDSTLPEGHFSEWLVSIIGDSATVQWELNDCGEQTGDPAIDTLRDIPACVGVYVTFPDNRKVGIMIAVGTSNKGLAGPPVVYDLYLESKGTFLGVKRLRDLPAALKRSLR
;
A
#
# COMPACT_ATOMS: atom_id res chain seq x y z
N MET A 1 -70.62 -24.29 -6.38
CA MET A 1 -70.08 -23.46 -7.49
C MET A 1 -69.17 -22.42 -6.83
N LEU A 2 -67.86 -22.69 -6.69
CA LEU A 2 -66.75 -22.15 -7.50
C LEU A 2 -66.80 -20.60 -7.57
N LYS A 3 -65.81 -19.79 -7.17
CA LYS A 3 -64.35 -19.95 -6.98
C LYS A 3 -63.85 -18.78 -6.11
N ASN A 4 -62.97 -19.06 -5.15
CA ASN A 4 -61.97 -18.08 -4.74
C ASN A 4 -60.78 -18.24 -5.72
N PRO A 5 -60.05 -17.17 -6.07
CA PRO A 5 -58.68 -17.20 -5.61
C PRO A 5 -58.15 -15.81 -5.22
N PHE A 6 -57.54 -15.79 -4.03
CA PHE A 6 -56.46 -14.88 -3.65
C PHE A 6 -55.45 -14.73 -4.81
N LEU A 7 -55.32 -13.53 -5.37
CA LEU A 7 -54.11 -13.13 -6.08
C LEU A 7 -53.27 -12.28 -5.12
N PHE A 8 -52.38 -12.95 -4.38
CA PHE A 8 -51.23 -12.30 -3.75
C PHE A 8 -50.15 -12.17 -4.84
N PHE A 9 -50.04 -10.99 -5.46
CA PHE A 9 -48.88 -10.67 -6.30
C PHE A 9 -47.66 -10.51 -5.39
N LEU A 10 -46.84 -11.56 -5.29
CA LEU A 10 -45.55 -11.52 -4.62
C LEU A 10 -44.55 -10.91 -5.61
N THR A 11 -44.45 -9.58 -5.61
CA THR A 11 -43.44 -8.86 -6.41
C THR A 11 -42.06 -9.15 -5.80
N LEU A 12 -41.39 -10.16 -6.35
CA LEU A 12 -40.01 -10.48 -6.01
C LEU A 12 -39.12 -9.35 -6.55
N CYS A 13 -38.78 -8.38 -5.69
CA CYS A 13 -37.77 -7.36 -5.99
C CYS A 13 -36.42 -8.06 -6.20
N LEU A 14 -36.06 -8.34 -7.46
CA LEU A 14 -34.66 -8.55 -7.85
C LEU A 14 -33.95 -7.20 -7.69
N LEU A 15 -33.42 -6.95 -6.49
CA LEU A 15 -32.39 -5.92 -6.32
C LEU A 15 -31.15 -6.40 -7.07
N PRO A 16 -30.63 -5.66 -8.06
CA PRO A 16 -29.33 -5.96 -8.61
C PRO A 16 -28.32 -5.87 -7.47
N ALA A 17 -27.65 -6.97 -7.16
CA ALA A 17 -26.48 -6.95 -6.31
C ALA A 17 -25.43 -6.10 -7.04
N LEU A 18 -25.28 -4.84 -6.63
CA LEU A 18 -24.17 -4.03 -7.09
C LEU A 18 -22.89 -4.79 -6.72
N PRO A 19 -21.92 -4.90 -7.65
CA PRO A 19 -20.63 -5.48 -7.30
C PRO A 19 -20.05 -4.62 -6.19
N VAL A 20 -19.88 -5.23 -5.00
CA VAL A 20 -19.11 -4.61 -3.93
C VAL A 20 -17.68 -4.57 -4.44
N GLN A 21 -17.26 -3.41 -4.93
CA GLN A 21 -15.85 -3.18 -5.26
C GLN A 21 -15.07 -3.38 -3.97
N ALA A 22 -14.10 -4.30 -3.98
CA ALA A 22 -13.27 -4.59 -2.83
C ALA A 22 -12.32 -3.42 -2.58
N GLN A 23 -12.84 -2.35 -1.96
CA GLN A 23 -12.05 -1.20 -1.59
C GLN A 23 -11.11 -1.61 -0.45
N ILE A 24 -9.80 -1.45 -0.68
CA ILE A 24 -8.79 -1.69 0.35
C ILE A 24 -9.00 -0.65 1.45
N SER A 25 -9.19 -1.11 2.68
CA SER A 25 -9.14 -0.24 3.85
C SER A 25 -7.70 0.23 4.05
N GLU A 26 -7.49 1.54 4.14
CA GLU A 26 -6.17 2.13 4.39
C GLU A 26 -5.55 1.58 5.69
N ASP A 27 -6.32 1.58 6.78
CA ASP A 27 -5.87 1.02 8.05
C ASP A 27 -5.50 -0.46 7.93
N GLU A 28 -6.30 -1.26 7.24
CA GLU A 28 -6.01 -2.68 7.02
C GLU A 28 -4.69 -2.87 6.24
N ALA A 29 -4.51 -2.14 5.15
CA ALA A 29 -3.31 -2.20 4.32
C ALA A 29 -2.06 -1.76 5.09
N ILE A 30 -2.14 -0.65 5.82
CA ILE A 30 -1.04 -0.15 6.64
C ILE A 30 -0.69 -1.17 7.72
N GLN A 31 -1.68 -1.75 8.40
CA GLN A 31 -1.44 -2.77 9.44
C GLN A 31 -0.92 -4.09 8.85
N TYR A 32 -1.30 -4.42 7.62
CA TYR A 32 -0.75 -5.55 6.88
C TYR A 32 0.76 -5.33 6.63
N VAL A 33 1.16 -4.17 6.09
CA VAL A 33 2.57 -3.89 5.80
C VAL A 33 3.40 -3.74 7.08
N LYS A 34 2.89 -3.08 8.13
CA LYS A 34 3.60 -2.96 9.41
C LYS A 34 4.00 -4.33 9.98
N ARG A 35 3.12 -5.34 9.86
CA ARG A 35 3.32 -6.70 10.36
C ARG A 35 4.05 -7.63 9.39
N LEU A 36 4.26 -7.20 8.14
CA LEU A 36 4.95 -8.00 7.14
C LEU A 36 6.39 -8.28 7.56
N SER A 37 6.90 -9.47 7.26
CA SER A 37 8.31 -9.77 7.46
C SER A 37 9.17 -9.06 6.43
N PRO A 38 10.23 -8.31 6.83
CA PRO A 38 11.20 -7.77 5.89
C PRO A 38 11.78 -8.85 4.95
N SER A 39 11.95 -10.08 5.45
CA SER A 39 12.44 -11.21 4.66
C SER A 39 11.51 -11.61 3.50
N ALA A 40 10.22 -11.32 3.61
CA ALA A 40 9.24 -11.54 2.55
C ALA A 40 9.40 -10.54 1.39
N LEU A 41 9.99 -9.36 1.65
CA LEU A 41 10.29 -8.34 0.64
C LEU A 41 11.73 -8.45 0.12
N ASP A 42 12.66 -8.86 0.97
CA ASP A 42 14.06 -9.09 0.65
C ASP A 42 14.60 -10.22 1.53
N SER A 43 14.85 -11.38 0.93
CA SER A 43 15.17 -12.64 1.63
C SER A 43 16.44 -12.67 2.50
N THR A 44 17.24 -11.61 2.51
CA THR A 44 18.39 -11.51 3.44
C THR A 44 18.15 -10.62 4.65
N LEU A 45 16.99 -9.96 4.70
CA LEU A 45 16.57 -9.22 5.87
C LEU A 45 16.07 -10.17 6.96
N PRO A 46 16.10 -9.73 8.23
CA PRO A 46 15.61 -10.55 9.32
C PRO A 46 14.11 -10.84 9.22
N GLU A 47 13.71 -11.92 9.87
CA GLU A 47 12.30 -12.15 10.22
C GLU A 47 11.83 -11.12 11.27
N GLY A 48 10.51 -10.91 11.36
CA GLY A 48 9.89 -10.02 12.35
C GLY A 48 8.86 -9.09 11.73
N HIS A 49 8.59 -7.94 12.35
CA HIS A 49 7.70 -6.93 11.78
C HIS A 49 8.49 -5.85 11.03
N PHE A 50 8.02 -5.48 9.84
CA PHE A 50 8.61 -4.44 9.01
C PHE A 50 8.72 -3.11 9.74
N SER A 51 7.70 -2.73 10.52
CA SER A 51 7.74 -1.50 11.30
C SER A 51 8.87 -1.48 12.33
N GLU A 52 9.13 -2.60 12.99
CA GLU A 52 10.20 -2.72 14.00
C GLU A 52 11.58 -2.68 13.35
N TRP A 53 11.74 -3.41 12.24
CA TRP A 53 12.97 -3.37 11.44
C TRP A 53 13.25 -1.95 10.93
N LEU A 54 12.23 -1.27 10.39
CA LEU A 54 12.39 0.09 9.87
C LEU A 54 12.84 1.05 10.98
N VAL A 55 12.17 1.04 12.13
CA VAL A 55 12.56 1.86 13.30
C VAL A 55 14.01 1.60 13.70
N SER A 56 14.45 0.33 13.69
CA SER A 56 15.83 -0.03 14.07
C SER A 56 16.92 0.58 13.17
N ILE A 57 16.60 0.91 11.91
CA ILE A 57 17.56 1.48 10.95
C ILE A 57 17.48 3.00 10.83
N ILE A 58 16.31 3.61 11.11
CA ILE A 58 16.11 5.06 11.02
C ILE A 58 16.37 5.78 12.35
N GLY A 59 16.22 5.07 13.47
CA GLY A 59 16.33 5.62 14.82
C GLY A 59 15.11 6.45 15.26
N ASP A 60 15.04 6.76 16.54
CA ASP A 60 13.83 7.33 17.18
C ASP A 60 13.55 8.80 16.82
N SER A 61 14.52 9.51 16.22
CA SER A 61 14.39 10.93 15.89
C SER A 61 13.70 11.18 14.55
N ALA A 62 13.46 10.14 13.75
CA ALA A 62 12.81 10.26 12.45
C ALA A 62 11.29 10.18 12.59
N THR A 63 10.58 11.03 11.84
CA THR A 63 9.12 10.96 11.72
C THR A 63 8.75 9.99 10.62
N VAL A 64 7.80 9.08 10.90
CA VAL A 64 7.30 8.09 9.93
C VAL A 64 5.83 8.35 9.62
N GLN A 65 5.52 8.58 8.34
CA GLN A 65 4.17 8.67 7.81
C GLN A 65 3.86 7.43 6.97
N TRP A 66 2.62 6.96 7.07
CA TRP A 66 2.08 5.83 6.32
C TRP A 66 0.86 6.31 5.55
N GLU A 67 0.69 5.84 4.33
CA GLU A 67 -0.52 6.09 3.53
C GLU A 67 -0.78 4.92 2.60
N LEU A 68 -2.04 4.72 2.21
CA LEU A 68 -2.40 3.89 1.08
C LEU A 68 -2.54 4.79 -0.16
N ASN A 69 -1.82 4.47 -1.24
CA ASN A 69 -1.86 5.22 -2.49
C ASN A 69 -1.83 4.29 -3.71
N ASP A 70 -1.82 4.88 -4.90
CA ASP A 70 -1.88 4.22 -6.21
C ASP A 70 -0.49 3.88 -6.80
N CYS A 71 0.56 3.87 -5.97
CA CYS A 71 1.94 3.69 -6.40
C CYS A 71 2.48 4.76 -7.37
N GLY A 72 1.80 5.90 -7.51
CA GLY A 72 2.12 6.97 -8.47
C GLY A 72 1.57 6.76 -9.88
N GLU A 73 0.63 5.82 -10.04
CA GLU A 73 0.16 5.39 -11.36
C GLU A 73 -1.09 6.13 -11.88
N GLN A 74 -1.79 6.88 -11.03
CA GLN A 74 -2.93 7.72 -11.49
C GLN A 74 -2.43 8.84 -12.41
N THR A 75 -3.22 9.13 -13.46
CA THR A 75 -2.93 10.26 -14.35
C THR A 75 -3.63 11.54 -13.90
N GLY A 76 -4.61 11.43 -13.00
CA GLY A 76 -5.49 12.53 -12.60
C GLY A 76 -6.68 12.73 -13.55
N ASP A 77 -6.85 11.86 -14.54
CA ASP A 77 -8.03 11.84 -15.42
C ASP A 77 -8.95 10.67 -15.01
N PRO A 78 -10.11 10.97 -14.38
CA PRO A 78 -11.06 9.94 -13.96
C PRO A 78 -11.55 9.05 -15.11
N ALA A 79 -11.62 9.56 -16.34
CA ALA A 79 -12.07 8.77 -17.50
C ALA A 79 -11.07 7.67 -17.88
N ILE A 80 -9.79 7.86 -17.54
CA ILE A 80 -8.72 6.88 -17.75
C ILE A 80 -8.54 6.02 -16.50
N ASP A 81 -8.48 6.64 -15.32
CA ASP A 81 -8.11 5.99 -14.07
C ASP A 81 -9.16 4.97 -13.60
N THR A 82 -10.45 5.24 -13.81
CA THR A 82 -11.53 4.32 -13.40
C THR A 82 -11.61 3.04 -14.23
N LEU A 83 -10.95 2.99 -15.40
CA LEU A 83 -10.95 1.85 -16.30
C LEU A 83 -9.75 0.90 -16.06
N ARG A 84 -8.78 1.30 -15.23
CA ARG A 84 -7.54 0.55 -14.99
C ARG A 84 -7.58 -0.16 -13.64
N ASP A 85 -7.03 -1.38 -13.60
CA ASP A 85 -6.72 -2.08 -12.35
C ASP A 85 -5.39 -1.56 -11.82
N ILE A 86 -5.42 -0.40 -11.16
CA ILE A 86 -4.23 0.33 -10.70
C ILE A 86 -3.65 -0.40 -9.48
N PRO A 87 -2.32 -0.57 -9.38
CA PRO A 87 -1.71 -1.16 -8.20
C PRO A 87 -1.98 -0.28 -6.97
N ALA A 88 -2.12 -0.94 -5.83
CA ALA A 88 -2.25 -0.27 -4.55
C ALA A 88 -0.96 -0.47 -3.74
N CYS A 89 -0.37 0.63 -3.30
CA CYS A 89 0.84 0.65 -2.49
C CYS A 89 0.55 1.20 -1.10
N VAL A 90 1.17 0.59 -0.09
CA VAL A 90 1.40 1.30 1.16
C VAL A 90 2.71 2.07 1.03
N GLY A 91 2.60 3.39 1.05
CA GLY A 91 3.72 4.31 1.12
C GLY A 91 4.21 4.46 2.56
N VAL A 92 5.52 4.38 2.75
CA VAL A 92 6.19 4.65 4.02
C VAL A 92 7.19 5.76 3.80
N TYR A 93 6.89 6.93 4.38
CA TYR A 93 7.71 8.12 4.22
C TYR A 93 8.37 8.48 5.53
N VAL A 94 9.69 8.51 5.52
CA VAL A 94 10.49 8.84 6.69
C VAL A 94 11.11 10.21 6.46
N THR A 95 10.95 11.12 7.42
CA THR A 95 11.61 12.43 7.42
C THR A 95 12.58 12.51 8.59
N PHE A 96 13.86 12.77 8.31
CA PHE A 96 14.90 12.91 9.31
C PHE A 96 15.04 14.38 9.75
N PRO A 97 15.58 14.65 10.96
CA PRO A 97 15.82 16.02 11.44
C PRO A 97 16.77 16.85 10.58
N ASP A 98 17.62 16.19 9.79
CA ASP A 98 18.57 16.82 8.86
C ASP A 98 17.98 17.02 7.44
N ASN A 99 16.65 16.93 7.31
CA ASN A 99 15.87 17.06 6.07
C ASN A 99 16.13 15.96 5.03
N ARG A 100 16.82 14.88 5.36
CA ARG A 100 16.79 13.68 4.51
C ARG A 100 15.40 13.08 4.53
N LYS A 101 15.02 12.43 3.43
CA LYS A 101 13.76 11.68 3.34
C LYS A 101 13.98 10.31 2.74
N VAL A 102 13.21 9.33 3.17
CA VAL A 102 13.10 8.02 2.52
C VAL A 102 11.65 7.80 2.12
N GLY A 103 11.42 7.36 0.90
CA GLY A 103 10.13 6.84 0.48
C GLY A 103 10.28 5.36 0.15
N ILE A 104 9.41 4.53 0.71
CA ILE A 104 9.29 3.11 0.42
C ILE A 104 7.85 2.87 -0.04
N MET A 105 7.65 2.42 -1.27
CA MET A 105 6.33 2.01 -1.76
C MET A 105 6.28 0.51 -1.86
N ILE A 106 5.38 -0.12 -1.11
CA ILE A 106 5.19 -1.58 -1.11
C ILE A 106 3.85 -1.86 -1.76
N ALA A 107 3.87 -2.49 -2.93
CA ALA A 107 2.65 -2.93 -3.60
C ALA A 107 2.04 -4.09 -2.81
N VAL A 108 0.75 -3.99 -2.51
CA VAL A 108 0.01 -4.96 -1.67
C VAL A 108 -1.22 -5.54 -2.36
N GLY A 109 -1.52 -5.07 -3.57
CA GLY A 109 -2.70 -5.49 -4.32
C GLY A 109 -3.06 -4.50 -5.40
N THR A 110 -4.35 -4.42 -5.73
CA THR A 110 -4.86 -3.52 -6.77
C THR A 110 -6.23 -2.95 -6.42
N SER A 111 -6.63 -1.87 -7.08
CA SER A 111 -7.91 -1.20 -6.86
C SER A 111 -9.13 -2.11 -7.06
N ASN A 112 -9.08 -3.09 -7.97
CA ASN A 112 -10.21 -3.99 -8.22
C ASN A 112 -10.18 -5.27 -7.39
N LYS A 113 -9.02 -5.69 -6.88
CA LYS A 113 -8.85 -7.00 -6.22
C LYS A 113 -8.67 -6.92 -4.71
N GLY A 114 -8.50 -5.72 -4.16
CA GLY A 114 -8.17 -5.58 -2.75
C GLY A 114 -6.70 -5.95 -2.49
N LEU A 115 -6.39 -6.34 -1.25
CA LEU A 115 -5.11 -6.95 -0.89
C LEU A 115 -4.95 -8.29 -1.63
N ALA A 116 -3.97 -8.40 -2.52
CA ALA A 116 -3.84 -9.53 -3.41
C ALA A 116 -2.39 -9.75 -3.88
N GLY A 117 -2.01 -11.03 -4.02
CA GLY A 117 -0.66 -11.41 -4.44
C GLY A 117 0.38 -11.24 -3.33
N PRO A 118 1.63 -11.67 -3.59
CA PRO A 118 2.74 -11.42 -2.67
C PRO A 118 3.11 -9.92 -2.70
N PRO A 119 3.40 -9.33 -1.54
CA PRO A 119 3.82 -7.94 -1.48
C PRO A 119 5.22 -7.77 -2.08
N VAL A 120 5.44 -6.67 -2.77
CA VAL A 120 6.74 -6.37 -3.40
C VAL A 120 7.11 -4.91 -3.20
N VAL A 121 8.41 -4.63 -3.11
CA VAL A 121 8.91 -3.25 -3.12
C VAL A 121 8.73 -2.70 -4.53
N TYR A 122 7.81 -1.76 -4.68
CA TYR A 122 7.49 -1.11 -5.95
C TYR A 122 8.49 -0.01 -6.27
N ASP A 123 8.78 0.84 -5.29
CA ASP A 123 9.80 1.88 -5.38
C ASP A 123 10.47 2.11 -4.03
N LEU A 124 11.71 2.59 -4.07
CA LEU A 124 12.51 2.90 -2.90
C LEU A 124 13.54 3.99 -3.25
N TYR A 125 13.48 5.10 -2.53
CA TYR A 125 14.41 6.21 -2.72
C TYR A 125 14.86 6.85 -1.42
N LEU A 126 16.01 7.53 -1.49
CA LEU A 126 16.55 8.41 -0.48
C LEU A 126 16.73 9.81 -1.09
N GLU A 127 16.06 10.80 -0.52
CA GLU A 127 16.28 12.21 -0.83
C GLU A 127 17.29 12.80 0.17
N SER A 128 18.33 13.47 -0.32
CA SER A 128 19.27 14.21 0.50
C SER A 128 19.79 15.42 -0.27
N LYS A 129 19.78 16.60 0.37
CA LYS A 129 20.25 17.88 -0.22
C LYS A 129 19.62 18.15 -1.60
N GLY A 130 18.33 17.84 -1.75
CA GLY A 130 17.57 18.01 -3.00
C GLY A 130 17.88 17.00 -4.11
N THR A 131 18.70 15.98 -3.83
CA THR A 131 19.01 14.90 -4.79
C THR A 131 18.28 13.63 -4.40
N PHE A 132 17.62 13.01 -5.39
CA PHE A 132 16.99 11.70 -5.25
C PHE A 132 17.96 10.60 -5.66
N LEU A 133 18.16 9.64 -4.75
CA LEU A 133 18.91 8.41 -4.99
C LEU A 133 17.94 7.23 -4.94
N GLY A 134 17.71 6.58 -6.07
CA GLY A 134 17.01 5.29 -6.09
C GLY A 134 17.85 4.22 -5.39
N VAL A 135 17.25 3.49 -4.45
CA VAL A 135 17.88 2.38 -3.74
C VAL A 135 17.24 1.09 -4.24
N LYS A 136 18.04 0.19 -4.81
CA LYS A 136 17.51 -0.97 -5.56
C LYS A 136 16.88 -2.06 -4.69
N ARG A 137 17.31 -2.20 -3.43
CA ARG A 137 16.88 -3.27 -2.52
C ARG A 137 16.78 -2.73 -1.09
N LEU A 138 15.83 -3.24 -0.31
CA LEU A 138 15.67 -2.84 1.09
C LEU A 138 16.93 -3.08 1.93
N ARG A 139 17.66 -4.17 1.68
CA ARG A 139 18.94 -4.44 2.38
C ARG A 139 20.00 -3.36 2.19
N ASP A 140 19.92 -2.60 1.09
CA ASP A 140 20.91 -1.57 0.74
C ASP A 140 20.60 -0.22 1.43
N LEU A 141 19.40 -0.06 2.01
CA LEU A 141 18.93 1.18 2.64
C LEU A 141 19.79 1.64 3.83
N PRO A 142 20.17 0.79 4.80
CA PRO A 142 21.01 1.22 5.92
C PRO A 142 22.37 1.77 5.45
N ALA A 143 22.97 1.13 4.44
CA ALA A 143 24.22 1.60 3.85
C ALA A 143 24.06 2.91 3.07
N ALA A 144 22.93 3.10 2.36
CA ALA A 144 22.60 4.35 1.69
C ALA A 144 22.44 5.51 2.71
N LEU A 145 21.69 5.28 3.79
CA LEU A 145 21.51 6.24 4.89
C LEU A 145 22.85 6.66 5.49
N LYS A 146 23.71 5.70 5.83
CA LYS A 146 25.04 5.99 6.39
C LYS A 146 25.93 6.81 5.45
N ARG A 147 25.85 6.57 4.14
CA ARG A 147 26.63 7.33 3.14
C ARG A 147 26.12 8.76 2.98
N SER A 148 24.81 8.99 3.09
CA SER A 148 24.21 10.33 2.94
C SER A 148 24.53 11.33 4.05
N LEU A 149 25.09 10.85 5.18
CA LEU A 149 25.56 11.70 6.28
C LEU A 149 26.93 12.35 6.00
N ARG A 150 27.64 11.89 4.96
CA ARG A 150 28.96 12.40 4.58
C ARG A 150 28.82 13.56 3.60
#